data_AF-A0A821MLC4-F1
#
_entry.id   AF-A0A821MLC4-F1
#
_cell.length_a   1.000
_cell.length_b   1.000
_cell.length_c   1.000
_cell.angle_alpha   90.00
_cell.angle_beta   90.00
_cell.angle_gamma   90.00
#
_symmetry.space_group_name_H-M   'P 1'
#
loop_
_entity.id
_entity.type
_entity.pdbx_description
1 polymer ?
#
loop_
_entity_poly.entity_id
_entity_poly.type
_entity_poly.pdbx_seq_one_letter_code
_entity_poly.pdbx_strand_id
1 'polypeptide(L)'
;QAHVLICSQCMNIGHFRKNCTQKDTQTCTVCGEKTSDIRLHKANCSGIMKCIHCNGPHKSNDTKCPIIKEYRAALTRSLLTHQQPTSSTTNTYHFNSENFPNIRMGWNTASQTKAVDLEYKWRTVVDEMLVFKSEIKTVVLELCDLILNDVLPEDSDRNLDYTKKGEEKHTLLRNWLKKWKSSTQLQHESI
;
A
#
# COMPACT_ATOMS: atom_id res chain seq x y z
N GLN A 1 -14.21 18.01 0.92
CA GLN A 1 -14.49 17.24 2.16
C GLN A 1 -13.61 17.79 3.27
N ALA A 2 -14.13 18.04 4.47
CA ALA A 2 -13.32 18.57 5.57
C ALA A 2 -12.32 17.52 6.09
N HIS A 3 -11.05 17.91 6.25
CA HIS A 3 -10.03 17.07 6.87
C HIS A 3 -10.11 17.19 8.39
N VAL A 4 -10.25 16.07 9.08
CA VAL A 4 -10.24 16.06 10.55
C VAL A 4 -8.82 15.97 11.06
N LEU A 5 -8.50 16.93 11.92
CA LEU A 5 -7.21 17.03 12.59
C LEU A 5 -7.15 16.03 13.73
N ILE A 6 -6.26 15.04 13.62
CA ILE A 6 -5.96 14.06 14.66
C ILE A 6 -4.54 14.32 15.14
N CYS A 7 -4.38 14.50 16.44
CA CYS A 7 -3.08 14.78 17.03
C CYS A 7 -2.18 13.54 16.98
N SER A 8 -1.02 13.65 16.33
CA SER A 8 -0.07 12.53 16.21
C SER A 8 0.63 12.13 17.52
N GLN A 9 0.43 12.89 18.60
CA GLN A 9 0.97 12.58 19.92
C GLN A 9 -0.03 11.74 20.73
N CYS A 10 -1.22 12.28 21.01
CA CYS A 10 -2.20 11.63 21.88
C CYS A 10 -3.33 10.90 21.15
N MET A 11 -3.38 10.98 19.82
CA MET A 11 -4.45 10.48 18.95
C MET A 11 -5.83 11.12 19.15
N ASN A 12 -5.97 12.14 20.01
CA ASN A 12 -7.23 12.86 20.15
C ASN A 12 -7.51 13.81 18.97
N ILE A 13 -8.79 14.06 18.75
CA ILE A 13 -9.30 14.89 17.65
C ILE A 13 -9.27 16.37 18.05
N GLY A 14 -9.08 17.27 17.09
CA GLY A 14 -9.40 18.70 17.23
C GLY A 14 -8.25 19.62 17.66
N HIS A 15 -7.01 19.13 17.75
CA HIS A 15 -5.86 19.99 18.07
C HIS A 15 -4.58 19.55 17.36
N PHE A 16 -3.68 20.52 17.18
CA PHE A 16 -2.34 20.26 16.65
C PHE A 16 -1.41 19.73 17.72
N ARG A 17 -0.40 18.96 17.32
CA ARG A 17 0.64 18.44 18.22
C ARG A 17 1.29 19.53 19.09
N LYS A 18 1.55 20.71 18.52
CA LYS A 18 2.10 21.87 19.24
C LYS A 18 1.25 22.33 20.44
N ASN A 19 -0.06 22.11 20.38
CA ASN A 19 -1.02 22.48 21.42
C ASN A 19 -1.48 21.27 22.24
N CYS A 20 -0.78 20.14 22.13
CA CYS A 20 -1.13 18.95 22.89
C CYS A 20 -0.70 19.10 24.35
N THR A 21 -1.60 18.79 25.28
CA THR A 21 -1.31 18.79 26.72
C THR A 21 -0.46 17.58 27.15
N GLN A 22 -0.50 16.49 26.38
CA GLN A 22 0.24 15.26 26.65
C GLN A 22 1.61 15.29 25.97
N LYS A 23 2.53 16.14 26.46
CA LYS A 23 3.85 16.34 25.83
C LYS A 23 4.78 15.14 26.03
N ASP A 24 4.75 14.52 27.21
CA ASP A 24 5.69 13.47 27.61
C ASP A 24 5.16 12.06 27.34
N THR A 25 3.92 11.93 26.86
CA THR A 25 3.28 10.66 26.57
C THR A 25 2.73 10.63 25.15
N GLN A 26 2.91 9.51 24.46
CA GLN A 26 2.36 9.22 23.15
C GLN A 26 1.34 8.09 23.26
N THR A 27 0.29 8.16 22.47
CA THR A 27 -0.72 7.11 22.37
C THR A 27 -0.42 6.23 21.17
N CYS A 28 -0.34 4.92 21.39
CA CYS A 28 -0.15 3.95 20.33
C CYS A 28 -1.34 3.95 19.36
N THR A 29 -1.05 4.07 18.07
CA THR A 29 -2.07 4.08 17.01
C THR A 29 -2.78 2.73 16.86
N VAL A 30 -2.14 1.64 17.27
CA VAL A 30 -2.62 0.26 17.12
C VAL A 30 -3.45 -0.16 18.33
N CYS A 31 -2.85 -0.18 19.52
CA CYS A 31 -3.52 -0.69 20.73
C CYS A 31 -4.16 0.40 21.60
N GLY A 32 -3.88 1.68 21.33
CA GLY A 32 -4.44 2.80 22.10
C GLY A 32 -3.80 3.05 23.47
N GLU A 33 -2.75 2.30 23.84
CA GLU A 33 -2.04 2.49 25.10
C GLU A 33 -1.17 3.76 25.09
N LYS A 34 -1.04 4.39 26.26
CA LYS A 34 -0.17 5.56 26.45
C LYS A 34 1.21 5.11 26.91
N THR A 35 2.26 5.62 26.28
CA THR A 35 3.66 5.30 26.56
C THR A 35 4.51 6.56 26.52
N SER A 36 5.61 6.62 27.27
CA SER A 36 6.59 7.71 27.15
C SER A 36 7.42 7.60 25.86
N ASP A 37 7.75 6.37 25.44
CA ASP A 37 8.48 6.10 24.21
C ASP A 37 7.74 5.08 23.33
N ILE A 38 7.32 5.52 22.15
CA ILE A 38 6.62 4.71 21.17
C ILE A 38 7.52 3.65 20.52
N ARG A 39 8.83 3.90 20.43
CA ARG A 39 9.79 2.97 19.84
C ARG A 39 9.98 1.76 20.73
N LEU A 40 10.14 1.99 22.03
CA LEU A 40 10.21 0.93 23.03
C LEU A 40 8.88 0.17 23.13
N HIS A 41 7.76 0.88 23.09
CA HIS A 41 6.44 0.25 23.09
C HIS A 41 6.24 -0.70 21.90
N LYS A 42 6.81 -0.43 20.72
CA LYS A 42 6.65 -1.31 19.55
C LYS A 42 7.09 -2.75 19.82
N ALA A 43 8.10 -2.97 20.66
CA ALA A 43 8.57 -4.31 21.04
C ALA A 43 7.61 -5.03 21.99
N ASN A 44 6.92 -4.29 22.86
CA ASN A 44 6.02 -4.81 23.89
C ASN A 44 4.54 -4.49 23.62
N CYS A 45 4.21 -4.13 22.38
CA CYS A 45 2.85 -3.77 22.00
C CYS A 45 2.02 -5.04 21.96
N SER A 46 0.84 -5.01 22.58
CA SER A 46 -0.12 -6.12 22.52
C SER A 46 -0.51 -6.50 21.09
N GLY A 47 -0.36 -5.58 20.13
CA GLY A 47 -0.71 -5.79 18.72
C GLY A 47 -2.22 -5.86 18.45
N ILE A 48 -3.02 -5.91 19.52
CA ILE A 48 -4.48 -5.93 19.46
C ILE A 48 -4.94 -4.56 18.94
N MET A 49 -5.58 -4.54 17.79
CA MET A 49 -6.14 -3.31 17.24
C MET A 49 -7.30 -2.83 18.11
N LYS A 50 -7.15 -1.63 18.67
CA LYS A 50 -8.16 -0.98 19.50
C LYS A 50 -8.14 0.52 19.26
N CYS A 51 -9.26 1.03 18.77
CA CYS A 51 -9.46 2.46 18.56
C CYS A 51 -9.77 3.16 19.89
N ILE A 52 -9.02 4.20 20.25
CA ILE A 52 -9.28 4.95 21.50
C ILE A 52 -10.61 5.70 21.52
N HIS A 53 -11.20 5.95 20.35
CA HIS A 53 -12.46 6.69 20.25
C HIS A 53 -13.64 5.76 20.47
N CYS A 54 -13.74 4.69 19.68
CA CYS A 54 -14.92 3.83 19.65
C CYS A 54 -14.68 2.42 20.19
N ASN A 55 -13.48 2.13 20.69
CA ASN A 55 -13.05 0.80 21.16
C ASN A 55 -13.17 -0.33 20.11
N GLY A 56 -13.28 0.02 18.82
CA GLY A 56 -13.43 -0.95 17.74
C GLY A 56 -12.10 -1.57 17.27
N PRO A 57 -12.15 -2.67 16.50
CA PRO A 57 -10.96 -3.40 16.03
C PRO A 57 -10.31 -2.72 14.81
N HIS A 58 -9.86 -1.48 14.97
CA HIS A 58 -9.13 -0.71 13.96
C HIS A 58 -8.18 0.28 14.62
N LYS A 59 -7.29 0.88 13.82
CA LYS A 59 -6.34 1.89 14.30
C LYS A 59 -7.06 3.16 14.75
N SER A 60 -6.55 3.82 15.78
CA SER A 60 -7.18 5.02 16.35
C SER A 60 -7.32 6.19 15.37
N ASN A 61 -6.49 6.25 14.32
CA ASN A 61 -6.56 7.28 13.29
C ASN A 61 -7.32 6.84 12.01
N ASP A 62 -8.04 5.71 12.05
CA ASP A 62 -8.76 5.20 10.88
C ASP A 62 -9.89 6.15 10.47
N THR A 63 -9.92 6.50 9.18
CA THR A 63 -10.96 7.32 8.57
C THR A 63 -12.33 6.65 8.57
N LYS A 64 -12.39 5.32 8.73
CA LYS A 64 -13.61 4.52 8.82
C LYS A 64 -14.19 4.45 10.24
N CYS A 65 -13.49 4.99 11.24
CA CYS A 65 -13.99 5.03 12.61
C CYS A 65 -15.33 5.80 12.68
N PRO A 66 -16.39 5.25 13.30
CA PRO A 66 -17.70 5.90 13.33
C PRO A 66 -17.66 7.27 14.02
N ILE A 67 -16.87 7.42 15.08
CA ILE A 67 -16.74 8.69 15.82
C ILE A 67 -15.97 9.73 15.01
N ILE A 68 -14.88 9.34 14.32
CA ILE A 68 -14.15 10.25 13.43
C ILE A 68 -15.04 10.68 12.27
N LYS A 69 -15.83 9.75 11.71
CA LYS A 69 -16.79 10.03 10.64
C LYS A 69 -17.86 11.02 11.09
N GLU A 70 -18.43 10.83 12.28
CA GLU A 70 -19.42 11.74 12.85
C GLU A 70 -18.83 13.13 13.10
N TYR A 71 -17.62 13.21 13.66
CA TYR A 71 -16.94 14.48 13.87
C TYR A 71 -16.65 15.21 12.54
N ARG A 72 -16.23 14.49 11.50
CA ARG A 72 -16.09 15.05 10.14
C ARG A 72 -17.41 15.63 9.62
N ALA A 73 -18.51 14.90 9.79
CA ALA A 73 -19.82 15.35 9.34
C ALA A 73 -20.30 16.57 10.12
N ALA A 74 -20.10 16.61 11.45
CA ALA A 74 -20.41 17.76 12.28
C ALA A 74 -19.58 19.00 11.89
N LEU A 75 -18.27 18.84 11.69
CA LEU A 75 -17.40 19.92 11.24
C LEU A 75 -17.81 20.45 9.87
N THR A 76 -18.13 19.56 8.93
CA THR A 76 -18.61 19.95 7.59
C THR A 76 -19.93 20.71 7.68
N ARG A 77 -20.88 20.27 8.51
CA ARG A 77 -22.13 20.99 8.76
C ARG A 77 -21.88 22.38 9.33
N SER A 78 -21.04 22.51 10.36
CA SER A 78 -20.71 23.81 10.97
C SER A 78 -20.09 24.78 9.96
N LEU A 79 -19.17 24.30 9.12
CA LEU A 79 -18.57 25.13 8.06
C LEU A 79 -19.59 25.60 7.03
N LEU A 80 -20.55 24.74 6.65
CA LEU A 80 -21.61 25.10 5.70
C LEU A 80 -22.65 26.04 6.33
N THR A 81 -22.99 25.87 7.61
CA THR A 81 -23.95 26.72 8.32
C THR A 81 -23.39 28.13 8.52
N HIS A 82 -22.10 28.29 8.85
CA HIS A 82 -21.48 29.60 8.95
C HIS A 82 -21.18 30.27 7.59
N GLN A 83 -21.40 29.57 6.48
CA GLN A 83 -21.39 30.15 5.14
C GLN A 83 -22.77 30.61 4.66
N GLN A 84 -23.83 30.49 5.47
CA GLN A 84 -25.09 31.15 5.12
C GLN A 84 -24.86 32.67 5.10
N PRO A 85 -25.11 33.34 3.96
CA PRO A 85 -24.91 34.78 3.84
C PRO A 85 -25.87 35.47 4.81
N THR A 86 -25.33 36.22 5.75
CA THR A 86 -26.08 37.27 6.43
C THR A 86 -26.57 38.24 5.36
N SER A 87 -27.87 38.20 5.08
CA SER A 87 -28.66 39.27 4.48
C SER A 87 -28.16 39.82 3.13
N SER A 88 -28.81 39.34 2.07
CA SER A 88 -29.27 40.14 0.91
C SER A 88 -28.85 41.62 0.88
N THR A 89 -27.67 41.91 0.34
CA THR A 89 -27.42 43.14 -0.41
C THR A 89 -27.02 42.69 -1.79
N THR A 90 -27.89 42.90 -2.77
CA THR A 90 -27.60 42.70 -4.20
C THR A 90 -26.53 43.69 -4.65
N ASN A 91 -25.28 43.42 -4.27
CA ASN A 91 -24.14 43.96 -4.97
C ASN A 91 -23.87 42.98 -6.12
N THR A 92 -24.27 43.40 -7.32
CA THR A 92 -23.79 42.82 -8.57
C THR A 92 -22.27 42.92 -8.56
N TYR A 93 -21.60 41.88 -8.07
CA TYR A 93 -20.14 41.78 -8.15
C TYR A 93 -19.77 41.56 -9.61
N HIS A 94 -19.50 42.66 -10.30
CA HIS A 94 -18.86 42.63 -11.60
C HIS A 94 -17.43 42.14 -11.38
N PHE A 95 -17.16 40.89 -11.74
CA PHE A 95 -15.82 40.33 -11.69
C PHE A 95 -14.95 41.08 -12.70
N ASN A 96 -14.10 41.99 -12.22
CA ASN A 96 -13.10 42.67 -13.03
C ASN A 96 -11.75 41.98 -12.82
N SER A 97 -11.29 41.25 -13.84
CA SER A 97 -10.02 40.49 -13.79
C SER A 97 -8.79 41.38 -13.68
N GLU A 98 -8.91 42.68 -13.92
CA GLU A 98 -7.78 43.62 -13.93
C GLU A 98 -7.38 44.13 -12.53
N ASN A 99 -8.23 43.95 -11.51
CA ASN A 99 -7.96 44.42 -10.15
C ASN A 99 -7.31 43.38 -9.22
N PHE A 100 -7.02 42.18 -9.71
CA PHE A 100 -6.25 41.21 -8.92
C PHE A 100 -4.77 41.41 -9.22
N PRO A 101 -3.92 41.67 -8.20
CA PRO A 101 -2.48 41.62 -8.39
C PRO A 101 -2.14 40.24 -8.94
N ASN A 102 -1.40 40.22 -10.05
CA ASN A 102 -0.93 39.00 -10.67
C ASN A 102 -0.01 38.28 -9.67
N ILE A 103 -0.59 37.44 -8.83
CA ILE A 103 0.16 36.49 -8.01
C ILE A 103 0.70 35.49 -9.01
N ARG A 104 1.85 35.81 -9.62
CA ARG A 104 2.73 34.81 -10.21
C ARG A 104 3.02 33.84 -9.08
N MET A 105 2.26 32.76 -9.03
CA MET A 105 2.66 31.58 -8.28
C MET A 105 3.99 31.17 -8.89
N GLY A 106 5.08 31.55 -8.21
CA GLY A 106 6.36 30.88 -8.38
C GLY A 106 6.12 29.44 -7.95
N TRP A 107 5.80 28.58 -8.93
CA TRP A 107 5.88 27.15 -8.74
C TRP A 107 7.32 26.87 -8.35
N ASN A 108 7.54 26.67 -7.05
CA ASN A 108 8.83 26.30 -6.51
C ASN A 108 9.28 25.00 -7.20
N THR A 109 10.24 25.13 -8.11
CA THR A 109 10.92 24.08 -8.87
C THR A 109 11.56 23.00 -7.98
N ALA A 110 11.68 23.23 -6.67
CA ALA A 110 12.10 22.23 -5.68
C ALA A 110 11.09 21.08 -5.47
N SER A 111 9.83 21.25 -5.90
CA SER A 111 8.79 20.21 -5.77
C SER A 111 8.81 19.21 -6.93
N GLN A 112 9.35 19.62 -8.09
CA GLN A 112 9.47 18.74 -9.27
C GLN A 112 10.65 17.77 -9.15
N THR A 113 11.77 18.19 -8.55
CA THR A 113 12.96 17.32 -8.41
C THR A 113 12.70 16.09 -7.53
N LYS A 114 11.86 16.20 -6.50
CA LYS A 114 11.49 15.04 -5.66
C LYS A 114 10.57 14.05 -6.37
N ALA A 115 9.73 14.50 -7.30
CA ALA A 115 8.87 13.63 -8.08
C ALA A 115 9.68 12.82 -9.10
N VAL A 116 10.66 13.47 -9.76
CA VAL A 116 11.58 12.82 -10.69
C VAL A 116 12.50 11.80 -9.99
N ASP A 117 12.97 12.10 -8.78
CA ASP A 117 13.77 11.15 -7.97
C ASP A 117 12.97 9.90 -7.57
N LEU A 118 11.67 10.06 -7.27
CA LEU A 118 10.81 8.93 -6.93
C LEU A 118 10.52 8.04 -8.16
N GLU A 119 10.30 8.64 -9.32
CA GLU A 119 10.06 7.91 -10.57
C GLU A 119 11.29 7.10 -11.01
N TYR A 120 12.49 7.68 -10.86
CA TYR A 120 13.75 6.97 -11.13
C TYR A 120 13.93 5.76 -10.20
N LYS A 121 13.67 5.93 -8.88
CA LYS A 121 13.74 4.83 -7.90
C LYS A 121 12.76 3.70 -8.21
N TRP A 122 11.54 4.02 -8.62
CA TRP A 122 10.56 2.99 -9.01
C TRP A 122 11.00 2.20 -10.24
N ARG A 123 11.59 2.86 -11.25
CA ARG A 123 12.15 2.17 -12.42
C ARG A 123 13.25 1.18 -12.03
N THR A 124 14.19 1.59 -11.18
CA THR A 124 15.28 0.70 -10.72
C THR A 124 14.74 -0.54 -10.01
N VAL A 125 13.74 -0.39 -9.13
CA VAL A 125 13.12 -1.53 -8.44
C VAL A 125 12.43 -2.47 -9.42
N VAL A 126 11.74 -1.94 -10.43
CA VAL A 126 11.09 -2.76 -11.47
C VAL A 126 12.14 -3.54 -12.27
N ASP A 127 13.25 -2.91 -12.65
CA ASP A 127 14.34 -3.56 -13.39
C ASP A 127 14.97 -4.69 -12.56
N GLU A 128 15.24 -4.45 -11.27
CA GLU A 128 15.74 -5.49 -10.34
C GLU A 128 14.76 -6.66 -10.20
N MET A 129 13.45 -6.39 -10.11
CA MET A 129 12.43 -7.44 -10.07
C MET A 129 12.35 -8.25 -11.37
N LEU A 130 12.59 -7.63 -12.52
CA LEU A 130 12.62 -8.32 -13.81
C LEU A 130 13.85 -9.24 -13.91
N VAL A 131 15.01 -8.80 -13.45
CA VAL A 131 16.22 -9.63 -13.38
C VAL A 131 15.99 -10.82 -12.44
N PHE A 132 15.46 -10.58 -11.24
CA PHE A 132 15.14 -11.66 -10.29
C PHE A 132 14.14 -12.68 -10.86
N LYS A 133 13.13 -12.21 -11.60
CA LYS A 133 12.18 -13.08 -12.31
C LYS A 133 12.89 -13.96 -13.35
N SER A 134 13.87 -13.44 -14.07
CA SER A 134 14.66 -14.24 -15.02
C SER A 134 15.54 -15.28 -14.33
N GLU A 135 16.16 -14.95 -13.19
CA GLU A 135 17.01 -15.88 -12.44
C GLU A 135 16.20 -17.05 -11.87
N ILE A 136 15.03 -16.78 -11.28
CA ILE A 136 14.11 -17.84 -10.82
C ILE A 136 13.74 -18.76 -11.98
N LYS A 137 13.46 -18.20 -13.17
CA LYS A 137 13.09 -19.00 -14.34
C LYS A 137 14.22 -19.96 -14.73
N THR A 138 15.47 -19.50 -14.70
CA THR A 138 16.64 -20.34 -15.00
C THR A 138 16.81 -21.45 -13.98
N VAL A 139 16.74 -21.15 -12.68
CA VAL A 139 16.88 -22.15 -11.60
C VAL A 139 15.78 -23.21 -11.68
N VAL A 140 14.54 -22.81 -11.95
CA VAL A 140 13.43 -23.76 -12.10
C VAL A 140 13.66 -24.68 -13.30
N LEU A 141 14.19 -24.16 -14.42
CA LEU A 141 14.49 -24.98 -15.59
C LEU A 141 15.61 -25.98 -15.32
N GLU A 142 16.69 -25.57 -14.65
CA GLU A 142 17.82 -26.44 -14.27
C GLU A 142 17.37 -27.56 -13.32
N LEU A 143 16.55 -27.24 -12.31
CA LEU A 143 15.97 -28.24 -11.41
C LEU A 143 15.05 -29.20 -12.16
N CYS A 144 14.27 -28.72 -13.13
CA CYS A 144 13.44 -29.61 -13.95
C CYS A 144 14.28 -30.58 -14.77
N ASP A 145 15.39 -30.12 -15.36
CA ASP A 145 16.27 -30.97 -16.15
C ASP A 145 17.01 -32.00 -15.26
N LEU A 146 17.45 -31.61 -14.05
CA LEU A 146 18.02 -32.55 -13.07
C LEU A 146 17.02 -33.65 -12.67
N ILE A 147 15.79 -33.28 -12.33
CA ILE A 147 14.73 -34.25 -11.97
C ILE A 147 14.41 -35.17 -13.15
N LEU A 148 14.44 -34.67 -14.39
CA LEU A 148 14.20 -35.50 -15.57
C LEU A 148 15.34 -36.48 -15.84
N ASN A 149 16.58 -36.11 -15.52
CA ASN A 149 17.76 -36.94 -15.76
C ASN A 149 18.00 -37.97 -14.64
N ASP A 150 17.74 -37.63 -13.37
CA ASP A 150 17.95 -38.55 -12.23
C ASP A 150 16.90 -39.66 -12.12
N VAL A 151 15.73 -39.51 -12.76
CA VAL A 151 14.61 -40.48 -12.67
C VAL A 151 14.70 -41.59 -13.74
N LEU A 152 15.76 -41.62 -14.55
CA LEU A 152 16.02 -42.69 -15.51
C LEU A 152 17.29 -43.48 -15.13
N PRO A 153 17.21 -44.49 -14.25
CA PRO A 153 18.24 -45.52 -14.25
C PRO A 153 18.19 -46.24 -15.60
N GLU A 154 19.30 -46.19 -16.34
CA GLU A 154 19.45 -46.91 -17.62
C GLU A 154 19.43 -48.45 -17.46
N ASP A 155 19.48 -48.96 -16.23
CA ASP A 155 19.50 -50.39 -15.95
C ASP A 155 18.47 -50.76 -14.86
N SER A 156 17.39 -51.45 -15.22
CA SER A 156 17.17 -52.81 -14.73
C SER A 156 15.89 -53.42 -15.32
N ASP A 157 16.09 -54.42 -16.17
CA ASP A 157 15.17 -55.54 -16.31
C ASP A 157 14.70 -56.03 -14.93
N ARG A 158 13.39 -56.36 -14.82
CA ARG A 158 12.68 -57.06 -13.72
C ARG A 158 11.72 -56.21 -12.85
N ASN A 159 10.63 -55.69 -13.44
CA ASN A 159 9.26 -55.96 -12.94
C ASN A 159 8.21 -55.33 -13.87
N LEU A 160 7.44 -56.15 -14.60
CA LEU A 160 6.58 -55.70 -15.69
C LEU A 160 5.21 -55.14 -15.28
N ASP A 161 4.89 -55.04 -13.97
CA ASP A 161 3.52 -54.74 -13.51
C ASP A 161 3.34 -53.34 -12.89
N TYR A 162 4.42 -52.54 -12.79
CA TYR A 162 4.38 -51.17 -12.26
C TYR A 162 4.38 -50.06 -13.34
N THR A 163 4.42 -50.42 -14.63
CA THR A 163 4.86 -49.50 -15.69
C THR A 163 3.76 -48.61 -16.28
N LYS A 164 2.51 -49.06 -16.40
CA LYS A 164 1.45 -48.22 -17.05
C LYS A 164 1.12 -46.93 -16.31
N LYS A 165 0.98 -46.98 -14.98
CA LYS A 165 0.67 -45.77 -14.17
C LYS A 165 1.86 -44.81 -14.04
N GLY A 166 3.09 -45.32 -14.14
CA GLY A 166 4.30 -44.50 -14.19
C GLY A 166 4.42 -43.76 -15.53
N GLU A 167 4.26 -44.49 -16.63
CA GLU A 167 4.34 -43.94 -17.98
C GLU A 167 3.29 -42.85 -18.25
N GLU A 168 2.05 -43.01 -17.77
CA GLU A 168 1.00 -42.00 -17.88
C GLU A 168 1.36 -40.71 -17.13
N LYS A 169 1.87 -40.81 -15.90
CA LYS A 169 2.29 -39.64 -15.11
C LYS A 169 3.49 -38.92 -15.74
N HIS A 170 4.46 -39.67 -16.25
CA HIS A 170 5.61 -39.11 -16.98
C HIS A 170 5.18 -38.40 -18.27
N THR A 171 4.25 -38.98 -19.03
CA THR A 171 3.73 -38.38 -20.26
C THR A 171 2.96 -37.09 -19.96
N LEU A 172 2.16 -37.06 -18.90
CA LEU A 172 1.45 -35.86 -18.44
C LEU A 172 2.43 -34.76 -18.01
N LEU A 173 3.49 -35.10 -17.27
CA LEU A 173 4.52 -34.14 -16.87
C LEU A 173 5.27 -33.55 -18.07
N ARG A 174 5.67 -34.39 -19.05
CA ARG A 174 6.31 -33.93 -20.30
C ARG A 174 5.41 -33.01 -21.11
N ASN A 175 4.13 -33.34 -21.23
CA ASN A 175 3.16 -32.52 -21.98
C ASN A 175 2.89 -31.19 -21.27
N TRP A 176 2.81 -31.19 -19.93
CA TRP A 176 2.68 -29.98 -19.15
C TRP A 176 3.91 -29.06 -19.30
N LEU A 177 5.13 -29.63 -19.22
CA LEU A 177 6.37 -28.88 -19.42
C LEU A 177 6.49 -28.29 -20.84
N LYS A 178 6.12 -29.05 -21.87
CA LYS A 178 6.08 -28.54 -23.25
C LYS A 178 5.10 -27.37 -23.38
N LYS A 179 3.89 -27.50 -22.84
CA LYS A 179 2.88 -26.43 -22.87
C LYS A 179 3.35 -25.18 -22.13
N TRP A 180 4.01 -25.34 -20.98
CA TRP A 180 4.56 -24.24 -20.20
C TRP A 180 5.72 -23.52 -20.94
N LYS A 181 6.63 -24.27 -21.58
CA LYS A 181 7.69 -23.69 -22.44
C LYS A 181 7.07 -22.88 -23.61
N SER A 182 6.06 -23.41 -24.29
CA SER A 182 5.40 -22.69 -25.39
C SER A 182 4.63 -21.44 -24.93
N SER A 183 3.92 -21.49 -23.79
CA SER A 183 3.20 -20.32 -23.26
C SER A 183 4.12 -19.21 -22.77
N THR A 184 5.33 -19.53 -22.32
CA THR A 184 6.31 -18.52 -21.88
C THR A 184 7.11 -17.91 -23.03
N GLN A 185 7.21 -18.58 -24.18
CA GLN A 185 7.88 -18.04 -25.38
C GLN A 185 7.01 -17.00 -26.11
N LEU A 186 5.68 -17.19 -26.13
CA LEU A 186 4.72 -16.23 -26.70
C LEU A 186 4.66 -14.88 -25.96
N GLN A 187 5.08 -14.82 -24.69
CA GLN A 187 5.13 -13.55 -23.93
C GLN A 187 6.39 -12.72 -24.20
N HIS A 188 7.39 -13.28 -24.90
CA HIS A 188 8.65 -12.59 -25.20
C HIS A 188 8.64 -11.89 -26.58
N GLU A 189 7.63 -12.13 -27.42
CA GLU A 189 7.47 -11.53 -28.76
C GLU A 189 6.43 -10.39 -28.80
N SER A 190 5.83 -10.02 -27.66
CA SER A 190 4.79 -8.98 -27.58
C SER A 190 5.14 -7.83 -26.63
N ILE A 191 6.43 -7.64 -26.32
CA ILE A 191 6.96 -6.49 -25.57
C ILE A 191 7.99 -5.77 -26.44
#